data_AF-A0A2T2XH52-F1
#
_entry.id   AF-A0A2T2XH52-F1
#
_cell.length_a   1.000
_cell.length_b   1.000
_cell.length_c   1.000
_cell.angle_alpha   90.00
_cell.angle_beta   90.00
_cell.angle_gamma   90.00
#
_symmetry.space_group_name_H-M   'P 1'
#
loop_
_entity.id
_entity.type
_entity.pdbx_description
1 polymer ?
#
loop_
_entity_poly.entity_id
_entity_poly.type
_entity_poly.pdbx_seq_one_letter_code
_entity_poly.pdbx_strand_id
1 'polypeptide(L)'
;MRLPPKIQRLFYRYHADRLDPNHHAAIIIPTVLADGDLPDWNWLFAVYGWDTIRHWIQAPGHAASLPPPLEWFWTAVLLDSPQETPRWSGGNARRQVPQDALPHWFPDDLRR
;
A
#
# COMPACT_ATOMS: atom_id res chain seq x y z
N MET A 1 14.58 8.38 -18.37
CA MET A 1 14.76 9.65 -17.60
C MET A 1 15.18 9.28 -16.18
N ARG A 2 15.85 10.13 -15.40
CA ARG A 2 16.17 9.80 -13.98
C ARG A 2 15.15 10.44 -13.04
N LEU A 3 14.93 9.84 -11.87
CA LEU A 3 14.11 10.46 -10.83
C LEU A 3 14.73 11.79 -10.34
N PRO A 4 13.92 12.82 -10.07
CA PRO A 4 14.41 14.04 -9.42
C PRO A 4 14.96 13.74 -8.01
N PRO A 5 16.00 14.45 -7.54
CA PRO A 5 16.60 14.22 -6.22
C PRO A 5 15.58 14.27 -5.06
N LYS A 6 14.58 15.16 -5.14
CA LYS A 6 13.51 15.26 -4.15
C LYS A 6 12.67 13.99 -4.03
N ILE A 7 12.45 13.28 -5.14
CA ILE A 7 11.71 12.01 -5.17
C ILE A 7 12.61 10.85 -4.77
N GLN A 8 13.89 10.89 -5.14
CA GLN A 8 14.86 9.85 -4.80
C GLN A 8 14.93 9.55 -3.30
N ARG A 9 14.67 10.53 -2.43
CA ARG A 9 14.62 10.36 -0.97
C ARG A 9 13.66 9.26 -0.49
N LEU A 10 12.58 9.00 -1.24
CA LEU A 10 11.57 8.01 -0.90
C LEU A 10 12.08 6.57 -1.13
N PHE A 11 13.13 6.41 -1.95
CA PHE A 11 13.65 5.12 -2.38
C PHE A 11 14.93 4.74 -1.61
N TYR A 12 14.97 4.98 -0.29
CA TYR A 12 16.15 4.73 0.55
C TYR A 12 16.61 3.25 0.59
N ARG A 13 15.75 2.32 0.16
CA ARG A 13 16.06 0.88 0.06
C ARG A 13 16.58 0.46 -1.33
N TYR A 14 16.62 1.38 -2.29
CA TYR A 14 16.99 1.11 -3.68
C TYR A 14 18.11 2.03 -4.15
N HIS A 15 18.74 1.67 -5.26
CA HIS A 15 19.58 2.60 -6.03
C HIS A 15 18.70 3.60 -6.76
N ALA A 16 18.22 4.61 -6.04
CA ALA A 16 17.28 5.61 -6.54
C ALA A 16 17.80 6.38 -7.78
N ASP A 17 19.12 6.51 -7.90
CA ASP A 17 19.84 7.11 -9.03
C ASP A 17 19.69 6.30 -10.34
N ARG A 18 19.33 5.01 -10.24
CA ARG A 18 19.13 4.10 -11.36
C ARG A 18 17.66 3.92 -11.75
N LEU A 19 16.73 4.47 -10.96
CA LEU A 19 15.31 4.36 -11.26
C LEU A 19 14.92 5.31 -12.39
N ASP A 20 14.35 4.71 -13.42
CA ASP A 20 13.73 5.40 -14.55
C ASP A 20 12.20 5.40 -14.42
N PRO A 21 11.54 6.59 -14.39
CA PRO A 21 10.08 6.69 -14.34
C PRO A 21 9.36 5.89 -15.43
N ASN A 22 9.92 5.80 -16.63
CA ASN A 22 9.26 5.14 -17.76
C ASN A 22 9.30 3.62 -17.67
N HIS A 23 10.32 3.06 -17.00
CA HIS A 23 10.55 1.62 -16.94
C HIS A 23 10.17 1.01 -15.59
N HIS A 24 10.16 1.80 -14.51
CA HIS A 24 10.02 1.29 -13.14
C HIS A 24 8.74 1.80 -12.45
N ALA A 25 7.70 2.11 -13.22
CA ALA A 25 6.41 2.57 -12.70
C ALA A 25 5.83 1.66 -11.61
N ALA A 26 6.01 0.34 -11.74
CA ALA A 26 5.52 -0.66 -10.79
C ALA A 26 6.12 -0.54 -9.37
N ILE A 27 7.29 0.10 -9.23
CA ILE A 27 7.91 0.38 -7.93
C ILE A 27 7.66 1.84 -7.55
N ILE A 28 7.75 2.76 -8.53
CA ILE A 28 7.67 4.19 -8.26
C ILE A 28 6.28 4.60 -7.79
N ILE A 29 5.23 4.16 -8.48
CA ILE A 29 3.84 4.51 -8.15
C ILE A 29 3.49 4.10 -6.71
N PRO A 30 3.62 2.83 -6.30
CA PRO A 30 3.23 2.44 -4.94
C PRO A 30 4.07 3.14 -3.87
N THR A 31 5.38 3.32 -4.08
CA THR A 31 6.24 4.00 -3.10
C THR A 31 5.84 5.46 -2.91
N VAL A 32 5.58 6.20 -3.99
CA VAL A 32 5.21 7.62 -3.89
C VAL A 32 3.80 7.79 -3.31
N LEU A 33 2.85 6.92 -3.66
CA LEU A 33 1.51 6.93 -3.07
C LEU A 33 1.51 6.59 -1.57
N ALA A 34 2.43 5.72 -1.13
CA ALA A 34 2.52 5.26 0.25
C ALA A 34 3.29 6.24 1.16
N ASP A 35 4.45 6.71 0.71
CA ASP A 35 5.43 7.41 1.54
C ASP A 35 5.63 8.88 1.17
N GLY A 36 5.06 9.32 0.04
CA GLY A 36 5.19 10.68 -0.46
C GLY A 36 4.31 11.69 0.27
N ASP A 37 4.64 12.96 0.08
CA ASP A 37 3.80 14.10 0.48
C ASP A 37 3.11 14.75 -0.75
N LEU A 38 2.35 15.81 -0.50
CA LEU A 38 1.59 16.51 -1.55
C LEU A 38 2.49 16.96 -2.75
N PRO A 39 3.67 17.58 -2.55
CA PRO A 39 4.63 17.81 -3.63
C PRO A 39 5.01 16.55 -4.42
N ASP A 40 5.26 15.43 -3.75
CA ASP A 40 5.63 14.18 -4.42
C ASP A 40 4.45 13.61 -5.23
N TRP A 41 3.23 13.70 -4.70
CA TRP A 41 2.01 13.29 -5.41
C TRP A 41 1.77 14.16 -6.64
N ASN A 42 1.92 15.49 -6.52
CA ASN A 42 1.82 16.39 -7.66
C ASN A 42 2.81 16.02 -8.77
N TRP A 43 4.05 15.68 -8.40
CA TRP A 43 5.03 15.17 -9.36
C TRP A 43 4.57 13.84 -9.99
N LEU A 44 4.07 12.90 -9.18
CA LEU A 44 3.63 11.59 -9.65
C LEU A 44 2.52 11.73 -10.70
N PHE A 45 1.50 12.53 -10.41
CA PHE A 45 0.39 12.79 -11.32
C PHE A 45 0.81 13.58 -12.56
N ALA A 46 1.79 14.47 -12.44
CA ALA A 46 2.35 15.16 -13.61
C ALA A 46 3.15 14.24 -14.54
N VAL A 47 3.85 13.23 -14.00
CA VAL A 47 4.68 12.30 -14.78
C VAL A 47 3.86 11.18 -15.40
N TYR A 48 2.98 10.53 -14.64
CA TYR A 48 2.23 9.37 -15.11
C TYR A 48 0.83 9.72 -15.64
N GLY A 49 0.29 10.87 -15.23
CA GLY A 49 -1.09 11.24 -15.52
C GLY A 49 -2.11 10.52 -14.61
N TRP A 50 -3.28 11.13 -14.49
CA TRP A 50 -4.37 10.63 -13.65
C TRP A 50 -4.85 9.25 -14.07
N ASP A 51 -5.09 9.05 -15.37
CA ASP A 51 -5.64 7.80 -15.90
C ASP A 51 -4.70 6.60 -15.71
N THR A 52 -3.39 6.80 -15.85
CA THR A 52 -2.39 5.74 -15.62
C THR A 52 -2.40 5.28 -14.17
N ILE A 53 -2.46 6.22 -13.22
CA ILE A 53 -2.47 5.91 -11.80
C ILE A 53 -3.82 5.27 -11.41
N ARG A 54 -4.92 5.74 -12.00
CA ARG A 54 -6.24 5.12 -11.86
C ARG A 54 -6.26 3.67 -12.36
N HIS A 55 -5.72 3.41 -13.56
CA HIS A 55 -5.60 2.05 -14.07
C HIS A 55 -4.68 1.19 -13.21
N TRP A 56 -3.58 1.76 -12.70
CA TRP A 56 -2.66 1.05 -11.81
C TRP A 56 -3.36 0.63 -10.52
N ILE A 57 -4.15 1.49 -9.88
CA ILE A 57 -4.82 1.15 -8.62
C ILE A 57 -5.96 0.13 -8.81
N GLN A 58 -6.59 0.10 -9.98
CA GLN A 58 -7.60 -0.90 -10.35
C GLN A 58 -7.02 -2.29 -10.62
N ALA A 59 -5.72 -2.37 -10.93
CA ALA A 59 -5.09 -3.64 -11.24
C ALA A 59 -5.11 -4.59 -10.03
N PRO A 60 -5.39 -5.88 -10.22
CA PRO A 60 -5.52 -6.83 -9.12
C PRO A 60 -4.30 -6.83 -8.20
N GLY A 61 -4.53 -6.62 -6.90
CA GLY A 61 -3.50 -6.64 -5.86
C GLY A 61 -2.65 -5.37 -5.75
N HIS A 62 -2.80 -4.39 -6.64
CA HIS A 62 -2.01 -3.15 -6.59
C HIS A 62 -2.46 -2.24 -5.44
N ALA A 63 -3.76 -1.96 -5.30
CA ALA A 63 -4.28 -1.19 -4.16
C ALA A 63 -3.89 -1.82 -2.81
N ALA A 64 -4.01 -3.14 -2.71
CA ALA A 64 -3.64 -3.92 -1.51
C ALA A 64 -2.15 -3.83 -1.14
N SER A 65 -1.27 -3.46 -2.09
CA SER A 65 0.15 -3.28 -1.84
C SER A 65 0.49 -2.01 -1.06
N LEU A 66 -0.40 -1.01 -1.06
CA LEU A 66 -0.25 0.22 -0.27
C LEU A 66 -0.43 -0.08 1.23
N PRO A 67 -0.12 0.82 2.16
CA PRO A 67 -0.58 0.69 3.55
C PRO A 67 -2.10 0.89 3.68
N PRO A 68 -2.82 0.28 4.65
CA PRO A 68 -4.30 0.33 4.70
C PRO A 68 -4.91 1.74 4.66
N PRO A 69 -4.40 2.74 5.42
CA PRO A 69 -4.97 4.08 5.35
C PRO A 69 -4.81 4.73 3.97
N LEU A 70 -3.71 4.43 3.27
CA LEU A 70 -3.42 4.97 1.94
C LEU A 70 -4.18 4.21 0.85
N GLU A 71 -4.36 2.90 1.00
CA GLU A 71 -5.24 2.11 0.14
C GLU A 71 -6.65 2.69 0.15
N TRP A 72 -7.21 2.90 1.36
CA TRP A 72 -8.53 3.50 1.52
C TRP A 72 -8.61 4.89 0.91
N PHE A 73 -7.64 5.75 1.20
CA PHE A 73 -7.59 7.12 0.69
C PHE A 73 -7.53 7.16 -0.84
N TRP A 74 -6.59 6.43 -1.45
CA TRP A 74 -6.38 6.51 -2.89
C TRP A 74 -7.49 5.84 -3.70
N THR A 75 -8.10 4.78 -3.18
CA THR A 75 -9.28 4.18 -3.82
C THR A 75 -10.51 5.08 -3.71
N ALA A 76 -10.68 5.81 -2.60
CA ALA A 76 -11.69 6.85 -2.52
C ALA A 76 -11.46 7.97 -3.55
N VAL A 77 -10.23 8.48 -3.66
CA VAL A 77 -9.89 9.60 -4.55
C VAL A 77 -9.91 9.23 -6.03
N LEU A 78 -9.39 8.06 -6.40
CA LEU A 78 -9.20 7.68 -7.81
C LEU A 78 -10.38 6.87 -8.37
N LEU A 79 -11.12 6.16 -7.52
CA LEU A 79 -12.17 5.24 -7.93
C LEU A 79 -13.57 5.62 -7.44
N ASP A 80 -13.69 6.65 -6.60
CA ASP A 80 -14.95 7.02 -5.93
C ASP A 80 -15.56 5.86 -5.11
N SER A 81 -14.73 4.88 -4.74
CA SER A 81 -15.14 3.68 -4.02
C SER A 81 -14.00 3.25 -3.10
N PRO A 82 -14.03 3.64 -1.80
CA PRO A 82 -12.99 3.25 -0.86
C PRO A 82 -12.96 1.72 -0.72
N GLN A 83 -11.76 1.17 -0.81
CA GLN A 83 -11.49 -0.26 -0.61
C GLN A 83 -10.54 -0.42 0.57
N GLU A 84 -10.75 -1.49 1.33
CA GLU A 84 -9.81 -1.93 2.33
C GLU A 84 -9.64 -3.44 2.19
N THR A 85 -8.45 -3.86 1.75
CA THR A 85 -8.14 -5.28 1.63
C THR A 85 -7.97 -5.86 3.04
N PRO A 86 -8.77 -6.88 3.43
CA PRO A 86 -8.69 -7.44 4.77
C PRO A 86 -7.37 -8.19 4.99
N ARG A 87 -6.36 -7.55 5.59
CA ARG A 87 -5.01 -8.14 5.76
C ARG A 87 -4.96 -9.28 6.77
N TRP A 88 -6.01 -9.42 7.57
CA TRP A 88 -6.14 -10.41 8.63
C TRP A 88 -7.01 -11.60 8.19
N SER A 89 -7.61 -11.56 6.99
CA SER A 89 -8.51 -12.62 6.50
C SER A 89 -7.83 -13.96 6.18
N GLY A 90 -6.49 -14.02 6.27
CA GLY A 90 -5.70 -15.23 6.10
C GLY A 90 -5.17 -15.81 7.42
N GLY A 91 -5.19 -17.16 7.53
CA GLY A 91 -4.47 -17.98 8.50
C GLY A 91 -4.84 -17.79 9.97
N ASN A 92 -4.46 -16.65 10.56
CA ASN A 92 -4.57 -16.40 11.99
C ASN A 92 -5.97 -15.97 12.45
N ALA A 93 -6.77 -15.29 11.61
CA ALA A 93 -8.15 -14.96 11.98
C ALA A 93 -9.09 -16.18 12.02
N ARG A 94 -8.68 -17.32 11.42
CA ARG A 94 -9.40 -18.60 11.47
C ARG A 94 -8.76 -19.62 12.40
N ARG A 95 -7.60 -19.30 13.00
CA ARG A 95 -7.02 -20.16 14.03
C ARG A 95 -7.86 -19.99 15.29
N GLN A 96 -8.74 -20.96 15.53
CA GLN A 96 -9.24 -21.20 16.86
C GLN A 96 -8.03 -21.58 17.72
N VAL A 97 -7.82 -20.86 18.82
CA VAL A 97 -6.83 -21.26 19.82
C VAL A 97 -7.42 -22.51 20.49
N PRO A 98 -6.74 -23.66 20.46
CA PRO A 98 -7.21 -24.84 21.17
C PRO A 98 -7.44 -24.51 22.65
N GLN A 99 -8.56 -24.93 23.23
CA GLN A 99 -8.91 -24.57 24.61
C GLN A 99 -7.84 -25.03 25.63
N ASP A 100 -7.13 -26.12 25.32
CA ASP A 100 -6.03 -26.68 26.09
C ASP A 100 -4.71 -25.91 25.93
N ALA A 101 -4.59 -25.05 24.92
CA ALA A 101 -3.45 -24.15 24.76
C ALA A 101 -3.57 -22.85 25.59
N LEU A 102 -4.73 -22.59 26.19
CA LEU A 102 -4.96 -21.41 27.02
C LEU A 102 -4.44 -21.64 28.45
N PRO A 103 -3.65 -20.71 29.01
CA PRO A 103 -3.21 -20.79 30.40
C PRO A 103 -4.38 -20.80 31.39
N HIS A 104 -4.20 -21.41 32.55
CA HIS A 104 -5.25 -21.51 33.58
C HIS A 104 -5.77 -20.15 34.09
N TRP A 105 -4.97 -19.09 33.95
CA TRP A 105 -5.33 -17.72 34.34
C TRP A 105 -6.11 -16.96 33.25
N PHE A 106 -6.31 -17.54 32.06
CA PHE A 106 -7.02 -16.85 30.98
C PHE A 106 -8.52 -16.75 31.29
N PRO A 107 -9.16 -15.56 31.19
CA PRO A 107 -10.54 -15.35 31.59
C PRO A 107 -11.53 -16.28 30.87
N ASP A 108 -12.42 -16.92 31.63
CA ASP A 108 -13.35 -17.92 31.11
C ASP A 108 -14.40 -17.31 30.15
N ASP A 109 -14.78 -16.05 30.35
CA ASP A 109 -15.71 -15.30 29.52
C ASP A 109 -15.18 -15.02 28.10
N LEU A 110 -13.86 -15.15 27.90
CA LEU A 110 -13.19 -14.92 26.62
C LEU A 110 -12.76 -16.23 25.92
N ARG A 111 -13.02 -17.40 26.52
CA ARG A 111 -12.77 -18.72 25.91
C ARG A 111 -13.95 -19.07 24.99
N ARG A 112 -13.94 -18.59 23.74
CA ARG A 112 -14.95 -18.92 22.72
C ARG A 112 -14.56 -20.17 21.92
#